data_AF-A0AAV0NCG2-F1
#
_entry.id   AF-A0AAV0NCG2-F1
#
_cell.length_a   1.000
_cell.length_b   1.000
_cell.length_c   1.000
_cell.angle_alpha   90.00
_cell.angle_beta   90.00
_cell.angle_gamma   90.00
#
_symmetry.space_group_name_H-M   'P 1'
#
loop_
_entity.id
_entity.type
_entity.pdbx_description
1 polymer ?
#
loop_
_entity_poly.entity_id
_entity_poly.type
_entity_poly.pdbx_seq_one_letter_code
_entity_poly.pdbx_strand_id
1 'polypeptide(L)'
;MARRDKARGLHLLEYFVDRCHELGVACEAWIKKGDPKEVICREVDRVHPDFLVVGSRGLGPFQRVFVGTVSEFAQKHAECPVICIKRRADETPRDPVDD
;
A
#
# COMPACT_ATOMS: atom_id res chain seq x y z
N MET A 1 -12.65 14.22 13.12
CA MET A 1 -11.52 13.42 12.60
C MET A 1 -11.91 12.59 11.37
N ALA A 2 -12.90 11.69 11.45
CA ALA A 2 -13.28 10.76 10.36
C ALA A 2 -13.58 11.38 8.97
N ARG A 3 -14.12 12.61 8.89
CA ARG A 3 -14.43 13.27 7.60
C ARG A 3 -13.17 13.74 6.84
N ARG A 4 -12.12 14.15 7.57
CA ARG A 4 -10.84 14.60 6.97
C ARG A 4 -10.06 13.41 6.39
N ASP A 5 -10.03 12.30 7.12
CA ASP A 5 -9.32 11.10 6.67
C ASP A 5 -9.97 10.49 5.43
N LYS A 6 -11.31 10.49 5.37
CA LYS A 6 -12.06 10.07 4.18
C LYS A 6 -11.75 10.94 2.96
N ALA A 7 -11.70 12.27 3.12
CA ALA A 7 -11.38 13.19 2.02
C ALA A 7 -9.95 12.99 1.49
N ARG A 8 -8.97 12.79 2.39
CA ARG A 8 -7.59 12.45 2.00
C ARG A 8 -7.51 11.13 1.25
N GLY A 9 -8.22 10.10 1.74
CA GLY A 9 -8.29 8.81 1.06
C GLY A 9 -8.91 8.91 -0.34
N LEU A 10 -9.96 9.72 -0.51
CA LEU A 10 -10.60 9.94 -1.81
C LEU A 10 -9.65 10.62 -2.79
N HIS A 11 -8.96 11.69 -2.38
CA HIS A 11 -7.95 12.33 -3.23
C HIS A 11 -6.81 11.40 -3.64
N LEU A 12 -6.38 10.50 -2.75
CA LEU A 12 -5.37 9.50 -3.10
C LEU A 12 -5.89 8.52 -4.15
N LEU A 13 -7.14 8.06 -4.04
CA LEU A 13 -7.74 7.19 -5.05
C LEU A 13 -7.92 7.91 -6.38
N GLU A 14 -8.42 9.15 -6.38
CA GLU A 14 -8.57 9.98 -7.58
C GLU A 14 -7.25 10.11 -8.33
N TYR A 15 -6.15 10.41 -7.63
CA TYR A 15 -4.81 10.50 -8.22
C TYR A 15 -4.41 9.23 -8.99
N PHE A 16 -4.65 8.04 -8.42
CA PHE A 16 -4.29 6.78 -9.09
C PHE A 16 -5.28 6.39 -10.21
N VAL A 17 -6.58 6.66 -10.04
CA VAL A 17 -7.59 6.41 -11.07
C VAL A 17 -7.31 7.25 -12.31
N ASP A 18 -7.01 8.54 -12.13
CA ASP A 18 -6.65 9.44 -13.23
C ASP A 18 -5.38 8.94 -13.93
N ARG A 19 -4.38 8.49 -13.17
CA ARG A 19 -3.15 7.94 -13.75
C ARG A 19 -3.38 6.65 -14.55
N CYS A 20 -4.26 5.76 -14.06
CA CYS A 20 -4.66 4.57 -14.79
C CYS A 20 -5.42 4.93 -16.08
N HIS A 21 -6.33 5.91 -16.01
CA HIS A 21 -7.08 6.39 -17.16
C HIS A 21 -6.16 6.98 -18.24
N GLU A 22 -5.19 7.82 -17.86
CA GLU A 22 -4.19 8.37 -18.79
C GLU A 22 -3.39 7.28 -19.53
N LEU A 23 -3.16 6.14 -18.88
CA LEU A 23 -2.45 5.00 -19.44
C LEU A 23 -3.38 4.00 -20.17
N GLY A 24 -4.70 4.24 -20.19
CA GLY A 24 -5.68 3.33 -20.77
C GLY A 24 -5.86 2.02 -19.99
N VAL A 25 -5.53 2.02 -18.71
CA VAL A 25 -5.63 0.84 -17.82
C VAL A 25 -6.96 0.90 -17.08
N ALA A 26 -7.80 -0.13 -17.26
CA ALA A 26 -9.01 -0.28 -16.48
C ALA A 26 -8.67 -0.47 -14.99
N CYS A 27 -9.35 0.26 -14.11
CA CYS A 27 -9.11 0.18 -12.66
C CYS A 27 -10.41 0.32 -11.87
N GLU A 28 -10.41 -0.27 -10.69
CA GLU A 28 -11.42 -0.07 -9.65
C GLU A 28 -10.73 0.44 -8.39
N ALA A 29 -11.38 1.37 -7.68
CA ALA A 29 -10.80 2.03 -6.52
C ALA A 29 -11.85 2.15 -5.41
N TRP A 30 -11.49 1.76 -4.19
CA TRP A 30 -12.37 1.88 -3.04
C TRP A 30 -11.60 2.05 -1.72
N ILE A 31 -12.29 2.55 -0.70
CA ILE A 31 -11.73 2.76 0.64
C ILE A 31 -12.35 1.75 1.61
N LYS A 32 -11.50 1.16 2.45
CA LYS A 32 -11.92 0.35 3.60
C LYS A 32 -11.41 0.98 4.89
N LYS A 33 -12.11 0.71 6.00
CA LYS A 33 -11.77 1.22 7.32
C LYS A 33 -11.39 0.06 8.23
N GLY A 34 -10.28 0.21 8.95
CA GLY A 34 -9.79 -0.75 9.92
C GLY A 34 -8.28 -0.65 10.05
N ASP A 35 -7.68 -1.66 10.68
CA ASP A 35 -6.23 -1.81 10.68
C ASP A 35 -5.76 -2.19 9.25
N PRO A 36 -4.84 -1.43 8.62
CA PRO A 36 -4.44 -1.66 7.22
C PRO A 36 -3.90 -3.07 6.94
N LYS A 37 -3.09 -3.65 7.83
CA LYS A 37 -2.47 -4.98 7.58
C LYS A 37 -3.53 -6.08 7.53
N GLU A 38 -4.55 -6.00 8.38
CA GLU A 38 -5.66 -6.96 8.39
C GLU A 38 -6.61 -6.72 7.23
N VAL A 39 -6.98 -5.46 6.99
CA VAL A 39 -7.94 -5.10 5.95
C VAL A 39 -7.41 -5.44 4.56
N ILE A 40 -6.12 -5.24 4.29
CA ILE A 40 -5.52 -5.61 3.01
C ILE A 40 -5.62 -7.12 2.78
N CYS A 41 -5.28 -7.95 3.77
CA CYS A 41 -5.39 -9.41 3.62
C CYS A 41 -6.85 -9.85 3.41
N ARG A 42 -7.79 -9.30 4.19
CA ARG A 42 -9.23 -9.59 3.99
C ARG A 42 -9.72 -9.18 2.61
N GLU A 43 -9.21 -8.08 2.06
CA GLU A 43 -9.60 -7.65 0.71
C GLU A 43 -8.94 -8.50 -0.38
N VAL A 44 -7.73 -9.04 -0.15
CA VAL A 44 -7.15 -10.08 -1.01
C VAL A 44 -8.07 -11.31 -1.03
N ASP A 45 -8.52 -11.79 0.13
CA ASP A 45 -9.43 -12.95 0.21
C ASP A 45 -10.81 -12.66 -0.42
N ARG A 46 -11.25 -11.40 -0.41
CA ARG A 46 -12.53 -10.99 -1.01
C ARG A 46 -12.47 -10.85 -2.52
N VAL A 47 -11.38 -10.26 -3.03
CA VAL A 47 -11.22 -9.89 -4.44
C VAL A 47 -10.55 -11.02 -5.24
N HIS A 48 -9.75 -11.86 -4.59
CA HIS A 48 -8.92 -12.90 -5.21
C HIS A 48 -8.07 -12.37 -6.37
N PRO A 49 -7.21 -11.35 -6.15
CA PRO A 49 -6.32 -10.84 -7.19
C PRO A 49 -5.23 -11.86 -7.54
N ASP A 50 -4.72 -11.81 -8.78
CA ASP A 50 -3.58 -12.63 -9.21
C ASP A 50 -2.30 -12.33 -8.40
N PHE A 51 -2.13 -11.08 -7.97
CA PHE A 51 -1.05 -10.64 -7.09
C PHE A 51 -1.40 -9.32 -6.38
N LEU A 52 -0.74 -9.08 -5.24
CA LEU A 52 -0.82 -7.84 -4.48
C LEU A 52 0.47 -7.02 -4.65
N VAL A 53 0.34 -5.73 -4.96
CA VAL A 53 1.47 -4.80 -4.98
C VAL A 53 1.46 -3.91 -3.74
N VAL A 54 2.58 -3.82 -3.04
CA VAL A 54 2.77 -2.91 -1.90
C VAL A 54 4.10 -2.17 -2.01
N GLY A 55 4.09 -0.90 -1.61
CA GLY A 55 5.33 -0.14 -1.41
C GLY A 55 6.13 -0.68 -0.22
N SER A 56 7.44 -0.48 -0.23
CA SER A 56 8.32 -0.79 0.89
C SER A 56 9.33 0.34 1.09
N ARG A 57 9.49 0.79 2.34
CA ARG A 57 10.49 1.79 2.72
C ARG A 57 11.94 1.32 2.62
N GLY A 58 12.17 0.01 2.40
CA GLY A 58 13.49 -0.52 2.08
C GLY A 58 14.47 -0.53 3.24
N LEU A 59 13.99 -0.65 4.47
CA LEU A 59 14.85 -0.64 5.65
C LEU A 59 15.76 -1.86 5.79
N GLY A 60 17.02 -1.62 6.13
CA GLY A 60 17.98 -2.66 6.48
C GLY A 60 17.64 -3.39 7.78
N PRO A 61 18.37 -4.47 8.12
CA PRO A 61 18.06 -5.35 9.26
C PRO A 61 17.96 -4.63 10.62
N PHE A 62 18.61 -3.49 10.79
CA PHE A 62 18.75 -2.83 12.09
C PHE A 62 17.66 -1.80 12.44
N GLN A 63 16.71 -1.51 11.53
CA GLN A 63 15.60 -0.56 11.79
C GLN A 63 14.21 -1.23 11.91
N ARG A 64 14.20 -2.54 12.19
CA ARG A 64 13.04 -3.46 12.23
C ARG A 64 11.87 -3.10 13.17
N VAL A 65 11.99 -2.12 14.06
CA VAL A 65 11.03 -1.96 15.16
C VAL A 65 9.81 -1.10 14.80
N PHE A 66 9.85 -0.26 13.75
CA PHE A 66 8.74 0.68 13.48
C PHE A 66 8.24 0.78 12.03
N VAL A 67 8.93 0.21 11.05
CA VAL A 67 8.80 0.66 9.66
C VAL A 67 8.87 -0.54 8.70
N GLY A 68 7.71 -1.03 8.26
CA GLY A 68 7.57 -2.21 7.40
C GLY A 68 6.37 -3.10 7.72
N THR A 69 5.60 -2.78 8.77
CA THR A 69 4.56 -3.66 9.32
C THR A 69 3.48 -4.06 8.32
N VAL A 70 3.07 -3.19 7.39
CA VAL A 70 2.03 -3.54 6.41
C VAL A 70 2.58 -4.45 5.31
N SER A 71 3.69 -4.07 4.67
CA SER A 71 4.27 -4.85 3.56
C SER A 71 4.81 -6.19 4.04
N GLU A 72 5.44 -6.24 5.23
CA GLU A 72 5.90 -7.49 5.84
C GLU A 72 4.73 -8.39 6.26
N PHE A 73 3.66 -7.81 6.82
CA PHE A 73 2.47 -8.59 7.16
C PHE A 73 1.79 -9.15 5.91
N ALA A 74 1.64 -8.33 4.87
CA ALA A 74 1.08 -8.77 3.59
C ALA A 74 1.90 -9.93 2.99
N GLN A 75 3.24 -9.83 2.96
CA GLN A 75 4.11 -10.92 2.49
C GLN A 75 3.92 -12.23 3.26
N LYS A 76 3.60 -12.15 4.56
CA LYS A 76 3.45 -13.32 5.44
C LYS A 76 2.04 -13.92 5.41
N HIS A 77 1.02 -13.11 5.13
CA HIS A 77 -0.37 -13.46 5.40
C HIS A 77 -1.34 -13.31 4.22
N ALA A 78 -0.97 -12.60 3.15
CA ALA A 78 -1.86 -12.47 2.00
C ALA A 78 -1.96 -13.80 1.23
N GLU A 79 -3.18 -14.22 0.91
CA GLU A 79 -3.45 -15.44 0.13
C GLU A 79 -3.25 -15.23 -1.40
N CYS A 80 -2.23 -14.47 -1.78
CA CYS A 80 -1.80 -14.29 -3.17
C CYS A 80 -0.30 -13.93 -3.23
N PRO A 81 0.37 -14.10 -4.39
CA PRO A 81 1.72 -13.58 -4.61
C PRO A 81 1.83 -12.08 -4.28
N VAL A 82 2.86 -11.69 -3.52
CA VAL A 82 3.06 -10.29 -3.11
C VAL A 82 4.31 -9.70 -3.78
N ILE A 83 4.12 -8.61 -4.52
CA ILE A 83 5.19 -7.82 -5.12
C ILE A 83 5.48 -6.61 -4.21
N CYS A 84 6.72 -6.51 -3.75
CA CYS A 84 7.17 -5.39 -2.93
C CYS A 84 8.11 -4.48 -3.71
N ILE A 85 7.68 -3.23 -3.90
CA ILE A 85 8.45 -2.23 -4.65
C ILE A 85 9.10 -1.27 -3.65
N LYS A 86 10.44 -1.22 -3.67
CA LYS A 86 11.20 -0.27 -2.86
C LYS A 86 11.30 1.08 -3.56
N ARG A 87 11.40 2.16 -2.78
CA ARG A 87 11.77 3.49 -3.30
C ARG A 87 13.13 3.42 -4.02
N ARG A 88 13.31 4.30 -5.00
CA ARG A 88 14.63 4.51 -5.61
C ARG A 88 15.56 5.13 -4.57
N ALA A 89 16.86 4.89 -4.72
CA ALA A 89 17.85 5.33 -3.74
C ALA A 89 17.91 6.87 -3.62
N ASP A 90 17.66 7.59 -4.71
CA ASP A 90 17.62 9.05 -4.82
C ASP A 90 16.34 9.69 -4.27
N GLU A 91 15.26 8.91 -4.12
CA GLU A 91 13.97 9.34 -3.56
C GLU A 91 13.79 8.92 -2.10
N THR A 92 14.75 8.21 -1.52
CA THR A 92 14.67 7.72 -0.14
C THR A 92 14.95 8.87 0.83
N PRO A 93 14.01 9.25 1.72
CA PRO A 93 14.24 10.29 2.72
C PRO A 93 15.40 9.95 3.66
N ARG A 94 16.04 10.99 4.22
CA ARG A 94 17.16 10.81 5.16
C ARG A 94 16.77 10.03 6.40
N ASP A 95 15.56 10.28 6.93
CA ASP A 95 14.95 9.42 7.93
C ASP A 95 14.00 8.44 7.21
N PRO A 96 14.28 7.14 7.24
CA PRO A 96 13.45 6.17 6.55
C PRO A 96 12.11 5.88 7.25
N VAL A 97 11.85 6.43 8.44
CA VAL A 97 10.51 6.44 9.05
C VAL A 97 9.58 7.34 8.24
N ASP A 98 10.10 8.40 7.64
CA ASP A 98 9.33 9.33 6.83
C ASP A 98 8.95 8.67 5.49
N ASP A 99 7.63 8.54 5.29
CA ASP A 99 6.95 8.18 4.05
C ASP A 99 6.28 9.43 3.45
#